data_AF-A0A2J7Z1K0-F1
#
_entry.id   AF-A0A2J7Z1K0-F1
#
_cell.length_a   1.000
_cell.length_b   1.000
_cell.length_c   1.000
_cell.angle_alpha   90.00
_cell.angle_beta   90.00
_cell.angle_gamma   90.00
#
_symmetry.space_group_name_H-M   'P 1'
#
loop_
_entity.id
_entity.type
_entity.pdbx_description
1 polymer ?
#
loop_
_entity_poly.entity_id
_entity_poly.type
_entity_poly.pdbx_seq_one_letter_code
_entity_poly.pdbx_strand_id
1 'polypeptide(L)'
;MFEVSTAVFAINLLAVARHRDRHSVARQKSDAVDAAVPANIPRTDMAAHRPLPADSELVPAIAVLARAQQEAVWGRGQAQDVSGRHSRLPLACAVRSALRK
;
A
#
# COMPACT_ATOMS: atom_id res chain seq x y z
N MET A 1 -16.62 9.66 22.47
CA MET A 1 -17.48 10.03 21.32
C MET A 1 -16.60 10.74 20.31
N PHE A 2 -15.99 10.00 19.39
CA PHE A 2 -14.96 10.50 18.48
C PHE A 2 -15.61 10.88 17.15
N GLU A 3 -16.17 12.10 17.08
CA GLU A 3 -16.69 12.70 15.86
C GLU A 3 -15.49 13.12 14.97
N VAL A 4 -15.10 12.28 14.02
CA VAL A 4 -14.17 12.70 12.96
C VAL A 4 -15.01 13.45 11.92
N SER A 5 -15.17 14.75 12.14
CA SER A 5 -16.02 15.65 11.34
C SER A 5 -15.59 15.90 9.88
N THR A 6 -14.66 15.11 9.35
CA THR A 6 -14.15 15.26 7.98
C THR A 6 -14.73 14.17 7.08
N ALA A 7 -15.48 14.58 6.04
CA ALA A 7 -16.02 13.66 5.05
C ALA A 7 -14.88 12.93 4.31
N VAL A 8 -14.88 11.61 4.38
CA VAL A 8 -13.91 10.75 3.67
C VAL A 8 -14.53 10.30 2.34
N PHE A 9 -13.77 10.42 1.26
CA PHE A 9 -14.21 10.01 -0.07
C PHE A 9 -13.36 8.85 -0.60
N ALA A 10 -14.02 7.79 -1.06
CA ALA A 10 -13.35 6.73 -1.80
C ALA A 10 -13.08 7.18 -3.24
N ILE A 11 -11.79 7.26 -3.61
CA ILE A 11 -11.37 7.67 -4.96
C ILE A 11 -10.69 6.49 -5.65
N ASN A 12 -11.12 6.18 -6.86
CA ASN A 12 -10.52 5.13 -7.68
C ASN A 12 -9.15 5.60 -8.23
N LEU A 13 -8.09 4.82 -8.02
CA LEU A 13 -6.73 5.15 -8.48
C LEU A 13 -6.62 5.27 -10.02
N LEU A 14 -7.42 4.52 -10.79
CA LEU A 14 -7.50 4.70 -12.24
C LEU A 14 -8.13 6.05 -12.61
N ALA A 15 -9.12 6.51 -11.83
CA ALA A 15 -9.69 7.84 -11.99
C ALA A 15 -8.66 8.93 -11.67
N VAL A 16 -7.83 8.74 -10.63
CA VAL A 16 -6.70 9.62 -10.32
C VAL A 16 -5.72 9.70 -11.50
N ALA A 17 -5.35 8.55 -12.09
CA ALA A 17 -4.46 8.51 -13.25
C ALA A 17 -5.05 9.25 -14.47
N ARG A 18 -6.35 9.06 -14.75
CA ARG A 18 -7.04 9.78 -15.83
C ARG A 18 -7.17 11.27 -15.56
N HIS A 19 -7.37 11.67 -14.30
CA HIS A 19 -7.40 13.08 -13.90
C HIS A 19 -6.01 13.70 -14.12
N ARG A 20 -4.95 12.99 -13.76
CA ARG A 20 -3.56 13.42 -14.00
C ARG A 20 -3.27 13.61 -15.49
N ASP A 21 -3.68 12.67 -16.34
CA ASP A 21 -3.48 12.75 -17.80
C ASP A 21 -4.16 13.98 -18.43
N ARG A 22 -5.20 14.56 -17.81
CA ARG A 22 -5.82 15.83 -18.26
C ARG A 22 -4.98 17.08 -17.96
N HIS A 23 -4.16 17.04 -16.92
CA HIS A 23 -3.39 18.19 -16.44
C HIS A 23 -1.90 18.11 -16.82
N SER A 24 -1.39 16.93 -17.15
CA SER A 24 -0.04 16.74 -17.66
C SER A 24 0.03 15.56 -18.61
N VAL A 25 0.52 15.80 -19.83
CA VAL A 25 0.89 14.75 -20.80
C VAL A 25 2.26 14.12 -20.48
N ALA A 26 3.11 14.83 -19.74
CA ALA A 26 4.38 14.29 -19.28
C ALA A 26 4.16 13.36 -18.07
N ARG A 27 4.53 12.08 -18.21
CA ARG A 27 4.49 11.07 -17.13
C ARG A 27 5.75 11.09 -16.26
N GLN A 28 6.36 12.27 -16.09
CA GLN A 28 7.45 12.41 -15.15
C GLN A 28 6.91 12.28 -13.73
N LYS A 29 7.54 11.44 -12.90
CA LYS A 29 7.19 11.33 -11.49
C LYS A 29 7.39 12.70 -10.82
N SER A 30 6.34 13.21 -10.19
CA SER A 30 6.36 14.49 -9.49
C SER A 30 5.45 14.37 -8.28
N ASP A 31 6.05 14.35 -7.10
CA ASP A 31 5.31 14.16 -5.84
C ASP A 31 4.37 15.34 -5.57
N ALA A 32 4.71 16.55 -6.04
CA ALA A 32 3.85 17.72 -5.96
C ALA A 32 2.56 17.54 -6.77
N VAL A 33 2.67 16.95 -7.97
CA VAL A 33 1.50 16.63 -8.80
C VAL A 33 0.71 15.48 -8.18
N ASP A 34 1.39 14.46 -7.64
CA ASP A 34 0.73 13.32 -7.00
C ASP A 34 -0.01 13.69 -5.71
N ALA A 35 0.39 14.77 -5.02
CA ALA A 35 -0.36 15.36 -3.91
C ALA A 35 -1.53 16.25 -4.36
N ALA A 36 -1.34 17.03 -5.44
CA ALA A 36 -2.35 17.97 -5.93
C ALA A 36 -3.53 17.28 -6.62
N VAL A 37 -3.28 16.24 -7.42
CA VAL A 37 -4.30 15.56 -8.22
C VAL A 37 -5.43 14.98 -7.35
N PRO A 38 -5.18 14.16 -6.32
CA PRO A 38 -6.25 13.64 -5.46
C PRO A 38 -7.00 14.73 -4.70
N ALA A 39 -6.32 15.82 -4.33
CA ALA A 39 -6.94 16.92 -3.61
C ALA A 39 -7.87 17.76 -4.51
N ASN A 40 -7.64 17.77 -5.83
CA ASN A 40 -8.45 18.52 -6.79
C ASN A 40 -9.72 17.77 -7.23
N ILE A 41 -9.71 16.43 -7.17
CA ILE A 41 -10.84 15.58 -7.56
C ILE A 41 -12.11 15.88 -6.74
N PRO A 42 -12.12 15.76 -5.39
CA PRO A 42 -13.32 16.07 -4.61
C PRO A 42 -13.68 17.56 -4.65
N ARG A 43 -12.73 18.46 -4.97
CA ARG A 43 -13.01 19.88 -5.17
C ARG A 43 -13.78 20.16 -6.46
N THR A 44 -13.57 19.36 -7.50
CA THR A 44 -14.17 19.58 -8.83
C THR A 44 -15.37 18.69 -9.10
N ASP A 45 -15.36 17.46 -8.56
CA ASP A 45 -16.34 16.42 -8.88
C ASP A 45 -17.08 15.93 -7.62
N MET A 46 -17.32 16.82 -6.65
CA MET A 46 -17.96 16.47 -5.38
C MET A 46 -19.34 15.81 -5.58
N ALA A 47 -20.07 16.19 -6.64
CA ALA A 47 -21.39 15.64 -6.95
C ALA A 47 -21.36 14.17 -7.41
N ALA A 48 -20.25 13.70 -8.00
CA ALA A 48 -20.10 12.30 -8.42
C ALA A 48 -19.54 11.39 -7.33
N HIS A 49 -18.99 11.96 -6.24
CA HIS A 49 -18.38 11.19 -5.16
C HIS A 49 -19.31 11.10 -3.95
N ARG A 50 -19.71 9.87 -3.62
CA ARG A 50 -20.46 9.58 -2.39
C ARG A 50 -19.51 9.60 -1.18
N PRO A 51 -19.79 10.37 -0.11
CA PRO A 51 -19.02 10.30 1.12
C PRO A 51 -19.21 8.93 1.79
N LEU A 52 -18.14 8.44 2.39
CA LEU A 52 -18.19 7.23 3.22
C LEU A 52 -19.00 7.50 4.49
N PRO A 53 -19.81 6.53 4.94
CA PRO A 53 -20.49 6.63 6.23
C PRO A 53 -19.46 6.71 7.36
N ALA A 54 -19.84 7.36 8.47
CA ALA A 54 -19.00 7.41 9.66
C ALA A 54 -18.73 6.00 10.20
N ASP A 55 -17.50 5.78 10.67
CA ASP A 55 -17.11 4.49 11.24
C ASP A 55 -17.88 4.21 12.54
N SER A 56 -18.24 2.94 12.75
CA SER A 56 -18.85 2.47 14.00
C SER A 56 -17.79 2.03 15.02
N GLU A 57 -18.14 1.97 16.31
CA GLU A 57 -17.21 1.59 17.38
C GLU A 57 -16.60 0.17 17.22
N LEU A 58 -17.23 -0.70 16.41
CA LEU A 58 -16.72 -2.03 16.09
C LEU A 58 -15.59 -2.02 15.06
N VAL A 59 -15.53 -1.00 14.20
CA VAL A 59 -14.53 -0.89 13.11
C VAL A 59 -13.10 -0.84 13.65
N PRO A 60 -12.77 -0.02 14.69
CA PRO A 60 -11.44 -0.03 15.29
C PRO A 60 -11.02 -1.39 15.86
N ALA A 61 -11.95 -2.13 16.50
CA ALA A 61 -11.65 -3.44 17.07
C ALA A 61 -11.30 -4.47 15.97
N ILE A 62 -12.07 -4.45 14.87
CA ILE A 62 -11.80 -5.30 13.70
C ILE A 62 -10.46 -4.92 13.04
N ALA A 63 -10.14 -3.63 12.95
CA ALA A 63 -8.88 -3.16 12.37
C ALA A 63 -7.65 -3.64 13.15
N VAL A 64 -7.69 -3.57 14.49
CA VAL A 64 -6.62 -4.08 15.36
C VAL A 64 -6.45 -5.59 15.18
N LEU A 65 -7.56 -6.34 15.16
CA LEU A 65 -7.52 -7.79 14.96
C LEU A 65 -6.97 -8.17 13.58
N ALA A 66 -7.43 -7.50 12.52
CA ALA A 66 -6.97 -7.74 11.17
C ALA A 66 -5.47 -7.43 11.00
N ARG A 67 -4.98 -6.36 11.63
CA ARG A 67 -3.55 -6.05 11.64
C ARG A 67 -2.74 -7.11 12.36
N ALA A 68 -3.18 -7.56 13.53
CA ALA A 68 -2.54 -8.65 14.27
C ALA A 68 -2.48 -9.94 13.43
N GLN A 69 -3.56 -10.28 12.71
CA GLN A 69 -3.58 -11.41 11.79
C GLN A 69 -2.55 -11.23 10.67
N GLN A 70 -2.50 -10.06 10.04
CA GLN A 70 -1.59 -9.77 8.94
C GLN A 70 -0.12 -9.87 9.38
N GLU A 71 0.22 -9.38 10.58
CA GLU A 71 1.57 -9.53 11.13
C GLU A 71 1.92 -10.98 11.47
N ALA A 72 0.97 -11.75 12.00
CA ALA A 72 1.18 -13.17 12.23
C ALA A 72 1.41 -13.94 10.91
N VAL A 73 0.70 -13.60 9.83
CA VAL A 73 0.91 -14.17 8.50
C VAL A 73 2.28 -13.78 7.96
N TRP A 74 2.67 -12.50 8.04
CA TRP A 74 3.99 -12.04 7.60
C TRP A 74 5.11 -12.72 8.39
N GLY A 75 5.01 -12.77 9.72
CA GLY A 75 5.99 -13.42 10.58
C GLY A 75 6.18 -14.90 10.23
N ARG A 76 5.11 -15.62 9.89
CA ARG A 76 5.20 -17.00 9.39
C ARG A 76 5.95 -17.10 8.07
N GLY A 77 5.66 -16.22 7.10
CA GLY A 77 6.38 -16.19 5.82
C GLY A 77 7.87 -15.90 6.00
N GLN A 78 8.21 -14.91 6.83
CA GLN A 78 9.61 -14.59 7.14
C GLN A 78 10.34 -15.75 7.81
N ALA A 79 9.71 -16.46 8.75
CA ALA A 79 10.29 -17.61 9.42
C ALA A 79 10.52 -18.79 8.45
N GLN A 80 9.58 -19.03 7.53
CA GLN A 80 9.71 -20.03 6.47
C GLN A 80 10.86 -19.67 5.52
N ASP A 81 10.98 -18.42 5.10
CA ASP A 81 12.06 -17.94 4.24
C ASP A 81 13.43 -18.04 4.93
N VAL A 82 13.52 -17.72 6.23
CA VAL A 82 14.76 -17.89 7.02
C VAL A 82 15.16 -19.36 7.13
N SER A 83 14.21 -20.26 7.41
CA SER A 83 14.47 -21.70 7.47
C SER A 83 14.93 -22.26 6.11
N GLY A 84 14.26 -21.85 5.03
CA GLY A 84 14.59 -22.23 3.66
C GLY A 84 15.94 -21.69 3.17
N ARG A 85 16.44 -20.58 3.74
CA ARG A 85 17.79 -20.06 3.49
C ARG A 85 18.87 -20.92 4.15
N HIS A 86 18.63 -21.46 5.35
CA HIS A 86 19.60 -22.30 6.04
C HIS A 86 19.75 -23.68 5.37
N SER A 87 18.66 -24.24 4.82
CA SER A 87 18.70 -25.51 4.07
C SER A 87 19.14 -25.37 2.61
N ARG A 88 19.41 -24.15 2.13
CA ARG A 88 19.90 -23.87 0.77
C ARG A 88 21.25 -23.16 0.82
N LEU A 89 22.24 -23.79 1.45
CA LEU A 89 23.63 -23.50 1.12
C LEU A 89 23.84 -23.93 -0.33
N PRO A 90 24.20 -23.02 -1.26
CA PRO A 90 24.56 -23.45 -2.59
C PRO A 90 25.91 -24.16 -2.46
N LEU A 91 25.92 -25.46 -2.78
CA LEU A 91 27.13 -26.24 -3.12
C LEU A 91 28.06 -25.50 -4.11
N ALA A 92 27.58 -24.44 -4.78
CA ALA A 92 28.35 -23.57 -5.67
C ALA A 92 29.39 -22.66 -4.99
N CYS A 93 29.37 -22.46 -3.66
CA CYS A 93 30.41 -21.66 -2.99
C CYS A 93 31.65 -22.49 -2.61
N ALA A 94 31.50 -23.81 -2.39
CA ALA A 94 32.61 -24.69 -2.00
C ALA A 94 33.52 -25.08 -3.19
N VAL A 95 32.99 -25.16 -4.41
CA VAL A 95 33.79 -25.57 -5.60
C VAL A 95 34.70 -24.46 -6.13
N ARG A 96 34.43 -23.18 -5.80
CA ARG A 96 35.19 -22.04 -6.34
C ARG A 96 36.51 -21.73 -5.61
N SER A 97 36.69 -22.24 -4.39
CA SER A 97 37.96 -22.09 -3.65
C SER A 97 38.96 -23.23 -3.92
N ALA A 98 38.50 -24.35 -4.49
CA ALA A 98 39.36 -25.50 -4.80
C ALA A 98 40.06 -25.42 -6.17
N LEU A 99 39.66 -24.48 -7.05
CA LEU A 99 40.26 -24.23 -8.37
C LEU A 99 41.23 -23.01 -8.40
N ARG A 100 41.68 -22.54 -7.23
CA ARG A 100 42.73 -21.51 -7.09
C ARG A 100 43.95 -22.01 -6.30
N LYS A 101 44.36 -23.26 -6.54
CA LYS A 101 45.71 -23.75 -6.26
C LYS A 101 46.28 -24.38 -7.52
#